data_AF-A0A067SN97-F1
#
_entry.id   AF-A0A067SN97-F1
#
_cell.length_a   1.000
_cell.length_b   1.000
_cell.length_c   1.000
_cell.angle_alpha   90.00
_cell.angle_beta   90.00
_cell.angle_gamma   90.00
#
_symmetry.space_group_name_H-M   'P 1'
#
loop_
_entity.id
_entity.type
_entity.pdbx_description
1 polymer ?
#
loop_
_entity_poly.entity_id
_entity_poly.type
_entity_poly.pdbx_seq_one_letter_code
_entity_poly.pdbx_strand_id
1 'polypeptide(L)' 'MHEVPIFDARSISFNPNTDWPNLANILPQFHTEVPRGSLVAVAYTCNTYVSSHNEWNLSTNVQFVVVLGTP' A
#
# COMPACT_ATOMS: atom_id res chain seq x y z
N MET A 1 2.30 6.17 -15.05
CA MET A 1 1.60 5.56 -13.90
C MET A 1 2.68 4.92 -13.04
N HIS A 2 2.77 5.28 -11.75
CA HIS A 2 3.61 4.50 -10.83
C HIS A 2 2.87 3.21 -10.50
N GLU A 3 3.54 2.07 -10.64
CA GLU A 3 3.00 0.78 -10.24
C GLU A 3 3.08 0.69 -8.72
N VAL A 4 1.94 0.44 -8.06
CA VAL A 4 1.87 0.32 -6.61
C VAL A 4 2.31 -1.09 -6.24
N PRO A 5 3.39 -1.28 -5.46
CA PRO A 5 3.83 -2.61 -5.06
C PRO A 5 2.80 -3.26 -4.13
N ILE A 6 2.53 -4.54 -4.40
CA ILE A 6 1.67 -5.40 -3.59
C ILE A 6 2.53 -6.51 -3.00
N PHE A 7 2.47 -6.69 -1.69
CA PHE A 7 3.25 -7.66 -0.93
C PHE A 7 2.37 -8.73 -0.29
N ASP A 8 2.88 -9.94 -0.15
CA ASP A 8 2.19 -11.07 0.49
C ASP A 8 2.75 -11.32 1.89
N ALA A 9 1.94 -11.05 2.92
CA ALA A 9 2.28 -11.29 4.32
C ALA A 9 1.56 -12.50 4.92
N ARG A 10 0.90 -13.34 4.11
CA ARG A 10 0.13 -14.49 4.62
C ARG A 10 0.99 -15.54 5.32
N SER A 11 2.26 -15.64 4.94
CA SER A 11 3.21 -16.64 5.45
C SER A 11 4.41 -16.04 6.18
N ILE A 12 4.56 -14.71 6.20
CA ILE A 12 5.72 -14.02 6.77
C ILE A 12 5.22 -12.94 7.73
N SER A 13 5.63 -13.07 9.00
CA SER A 13 5.39 -12.03 9.99
C SER A 13 6.39 -10.88 9.81
N PHE A 14 5.90 -9.65 9.92
CA PHE A 14 6.72 -8.44 9.97
C PHE A 14 6.23 -7.54 11.11
N ASN A 15 7.09 -6.66 11.60
CA ASN A 15 6.73 -5.69 12.63
C ASN A 15 6.24 -4.37 11.99
N PRO A 16 4.94 -4.04 12.11
CA PRO A 16 4.38 -2.82 11.51
C PRO A 16 4.86 -1.53 12.20
N ASN A 17 5.69 -1.57 13.25
CA ASN A 17 6.25 -0.36 13.82
C ASN A 17 7.63 0.00 13.24
N THR A 18 8.30 -0.97 12.60
CA THR A 18 9.70 -0.82 12.16
C THR A 18 9.92 -1.16 10.69
N ASP A 19 9.11 -2.07 10.13
CA ASP A 19 9.47 -2.77 8.90
C ASP A 19 8.82 -2.17 7.64
N TRP A 20 7.90 -1.20 7.79
CA TRP A 20 7.26 -0.52 6.65
C TRP A 20 8.22 -0.01 5.58
N PRO A 21 9.35 0.66 5.93
CA PRO A 21 10.28 1.16 4.93
C PRO A 21 11.03 0.05 4.17
N ASN A 22 11.01 -1.18 4.68
CA ASN A 22 11.82 -2.29 4.20
C ASN A 22 10.99 -3.48 3.70
N LEU A 23 9.68 -3.32 3.51
CA LEU A 23 8.79 -4.42 3.12
C LEU A 23 9.24 -5.15 1.85
N ALA A 24 9.80 -4.44 0.87
CA ALA A 24 10.27 -5.04 -0.38
C ALA A 24 11.38 -6.08 -0.19
N ASN A 25 12.11 -6.02 0.93
CA ASN A 25 13.16 -6.98 1.25
C ASN A 25 12.69 -8.08 2.22
N ILE A 26 11.51 -7.93 2.80
CA ILE A 26 10.97 -8.82 3.84
C ILE A 26 9.85 -9.70 3.27
N LEU A 27 8.98 -9.11 2.46
CA LEU A 27 7.80 -9.75 1.92
C LEU A 27 7.96 -10.00 0.41
N PRO A 28 7.56 -11.19 -0.09
CA PRO A 28 7.50 -11.43 -1.52
C PRO A 28 6.42 -10.56 -2.16
N GLN A 29 6.58 -10.30 -3.46
CA GLN A 29 5.53 -9.66 -4.24
C GLN A 29 4.32 -10.57 -4.40
N PHE A 30 3.13 -9.97 -4.29
CA PHE A 30 1.87 -10.64 -4.57
C PHE A 30 1.51 -10.41 -6.04
N HIS A 31 1.44 -11.48 -6.82
CA HIS A 31 1.26 -11.42 -8.28
C HIS A 31 -0.14 -11.82 -8.77
N THR A 32 -0.98 -12.32 -7.88
CA THR A 32 -2.33 -12.78 -8.22
C THR A 32 -3.37 -11.69 -7.99
N GLU A 33 -4.58 -11.87 -8.49
CA GLU A 33 -5.71 -11.05 -8.08
C GLU A 33 -5.99 -11.26 -6.59
N VAL A 34 -6.28 -10.17 -5.85
CA VAL A 34 -6.67 -10.26 -4.44
C VAL A 34 -8.11 -10.79 -4.38
N PRO A 35 -8.37 -11.99 -3.82
CA PRO A 35 -9.71 -12.54 -3.78
C PRO A 35 -10.68 -11.64 -3.02
N ARG A 36 -11.94 -11.61 -3.45
CA ARG A 36 -12.99 -10.86 -2.75
C ARG A 36 -13.18 -11.42 -1.33
N GLY A 37 -13.13 -10.54 -0.33
CA GLY A 37 -13.21 -10.93 1.09
C GLY A 37 -11.86 -11.03 1.80
N SER A 38 -10.76 -10.75 1.08
CA SER A 38 -9.42 -10.69 1.66
C SER A 38 -9.25 -9.48 2.60
N LEU A 39 -8.34 -9.63 3.56
CA LEU A 39 -7.86 -8.54 4.41
C LEU A 39 -6.55 -7.99 3.85
N VAL A 40 -6.50 -6.67 3.61
CA VAL A 40 -5.31 -5.97 3.12
C VAL A 40 -5.01 -4.73 3.97
N ALA A 41 -3.73 -4.40 4.13
CA ALA A 41 -3.25 -3.13 4.67
C ALA A 41 -2.74 -2.25 3.53
N VAL A 42 -3.15 -0.97 3.51
CA VAL A 42 -2.79 -0.02 2.44
C VAL A 42 -2.12 1.19 3.06
N ALA A 43 -0.91 1.51 2.62
CA ALA A 43 -0.24 2.76 2.97
C ALA A 43 -0.53 3.80 1.88
N TYR A 44 -1.03 4.96 2.28
CA TYR A 44 -1.28 6.07 1.38
C TYR A 44 -0.87 7.40 2.01
N THR A 45 -0.48 8.36 1.18
CA THR A 45 -0.30 9.77 1.57
C THR A 45 -1.33 10.64 0.88
N CYS A 46 -1.89 11.58 1.64
CA CYS A 46 -2.80 12.59 1.14
C CYS A 46 -2.14 13.97 1.28
N ASN A 47 -1.94 14.65 0.16
CA ASN A 47 -1.41 16.01 0.12
C ASN A 47 -2.49 16.96 -0.38
N THR A 48 -2.83 17.95 0.43
CA THR A 48 -3.67 19.07 0.01
C THR A 48 -2.80 20.23 -0.43
N TYR A 49 -3.05 20.78 -1.61
CA TYR A 49 -2.35 21.96 -2.12
C TYR A 49 -3.33 22.90 -2.80
N VAL A 50 -3.02 24.19 -2.80
CA VAL A 50 -3.79 25.19 -3.53
C VAL A 50 -3.22 25.27 -4.94
N SER A 51 -4.07 25.09 -5.96
CA SER A 51 -3.65 25.20 -7.35
C SER A 51 -3.36 26.64 -7.75
N SER A 52 -2.75 26.83 -8.93
CA SER A 52 -2.59 28.15 -9.54
C SER A 52 -3.92 28.88 -9.81
N HIS A 53 -5.06 28.19 -9.76
CA HIS A 53 -6.40 28.75 -9.90
C HIS A 53 -7.09 29.05 -8.56
N ASN A 54 -6.34 29.00 -7.44
CA ASN A 54 -6.85 29.25 -6.09
C ASN A 54 -7.91 28.23 -5.62
N GLU A 55 -7.85 27.01 -6.16
CA GLU A 55 -8.73 25.91 -5.79
C GLU A 55 -7.98 24.90 -4.93
N TRP A 56 -8.64 24.40 -3.88
CA TRP A 56 -8.11 23.32 -3.04
C TRP A 56 -8.10 22.00 -3.82
N ASN A 57 -6.91 21.43 -4.01
CA ASN A 57 -6.71 20.14 -4.65
C ASN A 57 -6.21 19.12 -3.64
N LEU A 58 -6.66 17.87 -3.80
CA LEU A 58 -6.24 16.72 -3.00
C LEU A 58 -5.53 15.72 -3.91
N SER A 59 -4.28 15.41 -3.60
CA SER A 59 -3.53 14.31 -4.21
C SER A 59 -3.43 13.15 -3.23
N THR A 60 -3.95 11.99 -3.62
CA THR A 60 -3.82 10.73 -2.88
C THR A 60 -2.83 9.83 -3.61
N ASN A 61 -1.74 9.46 -2.94
CA ASN A 61 -0.72 8.57 -3.48
C ASN A 61 -0.69 7.29 -2.66
N VAL A 62 -1.02 6.17 -3.29
CA VAL A 62 -0.87 4.86 -2.66
C VAL A 62 0.59 4.45 -2.77
N GLN A 63 1.20 4.11 -1.64
CA GLN A 63 2.61 3.74 -1.56
C GLN A 63 2.81 2.24 -1.73
N PHE A 64 2.01 1.42 -1.04
CA PHE A 64 2.05 -0.04 -1.15
C PHE A 64 0.77 -0.67 -0.59
N VAL A 65 0.57 -1.94 -0.93
CA VAL A 65 -0.49 -2.80 -0.40
C VAL A 65 0.13 -4.07 0.18
N VAL A 66 -0.34 -4.53 1.33
CA VAL A 66 0.06 -5.81 1.94
C VAL A 66 -1.17 -6.70 2.12
N VAL A 67 -1.13 -7.90 1.55
CA VAL A 67 -2.18 -8.92 1.72
C VAL A 67 -1.93 -9.69 3.02
N LEU A 68 -2.85 -9.57 3.97
CA LEU A 68 -2.74 -10.17 5.30
C LEU A 68 -3.48 -11.51 5.39
N GLY A 69 -4.55 -11.69 4.62
CA GLY A 69 -5.34 -12.92 4.60
C GLY A 69 -6.27 -12.99 3.41
N THR A 70 -6.46 -14.19 2.89
CA THR A 70 -7.41 -14.51 1.81
C THR A 70 -8.44 -15.51 2.32
N PRO A 71 -9.72 -15.41 1.91
CA PRO A 71 -10.76 -16.37 2.28
C PRO A 71 -10.52 -17.77 1.70
#